data_AF-A0A2H9N808-F1
#
_entry.id   AF-A0A2H9N808-F1
#
_cell.length_a   1.000
_cell.length_b   1.000
_cell.length_c   1.000
_cell.angle_alpha   90.00
_cell.angle_beta   90.00
_cell.angle_gamma   90.00
#
_symmetry.space_group_name_H-M   'P 1'
#
loop_
_entity.id
_entity.type
_entity.pdbx_description
1 polymer ?
#
loop_
_entity_poly.entity_id
_entity_poly.type
_entity_poly.pdbx_seq_one_letter_code
_entity_poly.pdbx_strand_id
1 'polypeptide(L)'
;VLPGETACFNCVFPEKEHKTVQLMTGRSLSLGVAGTLVGIIGSIVANEVLKYILGIGNNLLNKLLIFDSLNNDFSIINLERNSECKVCRSLKNKVNK
;
A
#
# COMPACT_ATOMS: atom_id res chain seq x y z
N VAL A 1 1.03 -6.98 1.74
CA VAL A 1 2.50 -7.10 1.88
C VAL A 1 2.82 -8.48 2.39
N LEU A 2 3.47 -9.30 1.58
CA LEU A 2 4.11 -10.55 1.98
C LEU A 2 5.62 -10.26 2.17
N PRO A 3 6.15 -10.32 3.40
CA PRO A 3 7.56 -10.01 3.67
C PRO A 3 8.52 -10.96 2.95
N GLY A 4 9.57 -10.41 2.35
CA GLY A 4 10.52 -11.16 1.51
C GLY A 4 10.10 -11.18 0.04
N GLU A 5 8.82 -11.38 -0.24
CA GLU A 5 8.29 -11.58 -1.60
C GLU A 5 7.83 -10.31 -2.31
N THR A 6 7.15 -9.41 -1.58
CA THR A 6 6.55 -8.19 -2.15
C THR A 6 7.21 -6.92 -1.61
N ALA A 7 6.98 -5.79 -2.28
CA ALA A 7 7.40 -4.49 -1.79
C ALA A 7 6.76 -4.18 -0.42
N CYS A 8 7.57 -3.75 0.55
CA CYS A 8 7.04 -3.20 1.81
C CYS A 8 6.76 -1.71 1.66
N PHE A 9 6.12 -1.10 2.66
CA PHE A 9 5.83 0.33 2.67
C PHE A 9 7.10 1.18 2.42
N ASN A 10 8.22 0.87 3.08
CA ASN A 10 9.49 1.60 2.92
C ASN A 10 10.19 1.33 1.58
N CYS A 11 9.78 0.32 0.79
CA CYS A 11 10.24 0.20 -0.60
C CYS A 11 9.66 1.32 -1.47
N VAL A 12 8.40 1.71 -1.22
CA VAL A 12 7.64 2.68 -2.02
C VAL A 12 7.82 4.10 -1.48
N PHE A 13 7.76 4.24 -0.16
CA PHE A 13 7.89 5.51 0.56
C PHE A 13 9.10 5.46 1.48
N PRO A 14 10.34 5.50 0.94
CA PRO A 14 11.54 5.46 1.75
C PRO A 14 11.60 6.69 2.65
N GLU A 15 11.93 6.46 3.92
CA GLU A 15 12.18 7.53 4.87
C GLU A 15 13.34 8.40 4.35
N LYS A 16 13.05 9.65 3.98
CA LYS A 16 14.08 10.59 3.52
C LYS A 16 14.82 11.16 4.73
N GLU A 17 16.15 11.12 4.68
CA GLU A 17 16.99 11.80 5.67
C GLU A 17 16.67 13.31 5.63
N HIS A 18 16.05 13.78 6.71
CA HIS A 18 15.84 15.18 7.11
C HIS A 18 15.96 16.24 6.00
N LYS A 19 14.82 16.67 5.44
CA LYS A 19 14.54 18.07 5.01
C LYS A 19 13.18 18.30 4.32
N THR A 20 12.46 17.26 3.90
CA THR A 20 11.22 17.42 3.11
C THR A 20 9.93 16.94 3.80
N VAL A 21 10.02 16.32 4.97
CA VAL A 21 8.83 15.84 5.73
C VAL A 21 8.07 16.98 6.40
N GLN A 22 8.56 18.23 6.32
CA GLN A 22 7.81 19.39 6.81
C GLN A 22 6.58 19.72 5.94
N LEU A 23 6.47 19.20 4.72
CA LEU A 23 5.28 19.40 3.87
C LEU A 23 4.11 18.44 4.18
N MET A 24 4.37 17.28 4.77
CA MET A 24 3.34 16.28 5.09
C MET A 24 2.77 16.43 6.50
N THR A 25 3.54 17.04 7.42
CA THR A 25 3.10 17.33 8.80
C THR A 25 2.60 18.76 8.97
N GLY A 26 2.86 19.65 8.00
CA GLY A 26 2.49 21.06 8.03
C GLY A 26 1.13 21.41 7.43
N ARG A 27 0.39 20.44 6.86
CA ARG A 27 -0.99 20.65 6.40
C ARG A 27 -1.96 19.84 7.27
N SER A 28 -2.27 20.47 8.40
CA SER A 28 -3.65 20.65 8.82
C SER A 28 -4.42 19.40 9.26
N LEU A 29 -4.51 19.25 10.57
CA LEU A 29 -5.54 18.50 11.32
C LEU A 29 -7.00 18.92 10.99
N SER A 30 -7.23 19.63 9.88
CA SER A 30 -8.49 20.30 9.51
C SER A 30 -8.99 19.97 8.10
N LEU A 31 -8.35 19.04 7.36
CA LEU A 31 -8.97 18.45 6.17
C LEU A 31 -9.82 17.25 6.60
N GLY A 32 -11.15 17.41 6.54
CA GLY A 32 -12.08 16.30 6.74
C GLY A 32 -11.97 15.25 5.62
N VAL A 33 -12.36 14.02 5.92
CA VAL A 33 -12.47 12.92 4.95
C VAL A 33 -13.94 12.55 4.78
N ALA A 34 -14.38 12.31 3.54
CA ALA A 34 -15.73 11.83 3.28
C ALA A 34 -15.91 10.41 3.86
N GLY A 35 -16.90 10.20 4.73
CA GLY A 35 -17.16 8.89 5.33
C GLY A 35 -17.45 7.79 4.29
N THR A 36 -18.06 8.17 3.17
CA THR A 36 -18.31 7.27 2.02
C THR A 36 -17.00 6.76 1.40
N LEU A 37 -15.99 7.62 1.25
CA LEU A 37 -14.67 7.24 0.74
C LEU A 37 -14.02 6.20 1.66
N VAL A 38 -14.05 6.43 2.98
CA VAL A 38 -13.52 5.48 3.96
C VAL A 38 -14.25 4.14 3.89
N GLY A 39 -15.58 4.17 3.75
CA GLY A 39 -16.41 2.97 3.56
C GLY A 39 -16.01 2.17 2.33
N ILE A 40 -15.87 2.81 1.17
CA ILE A 40 -15.47 2.18 -0.09
C ILE A 40 -14.09 1.49 0.05
N ILE A 41 -13.09 2.23 0.54
CA ILE A 41 -11.73 1.68 0.70
C ILE A 41 -11.71 0.54 1.72
N GLY A 42 -12.42 0.69 2.84
CA GLY A 42 -12.56 -0.36 3.86
C GLY A 42 -13.16 -1.65 3.30
N SER A 43 -14.23 -1.55 2.51
CA SER A 43 -14.85 -2.70 1.83
C SER A 43 -13.91 -3.36 0.83
N ILE A 44 -13.13 -2.58 0.06
CA ILE A 44 -12.14 -3.13 -0.87
C ILE A 44 -11.06 -3.91 -0.12
N VAL A 45 -10.51 -3.34 0.96
CA VAL A 45 -9.48 -4.01 1.78
C VAL A 45 -10.03 -5.29 2.42
N ALA A 46 -11.26 -5.27 2.96
CA ALA A 46 -11.91 -6.45 3.51
C ALA A 46 -12.11 -7.55 2.45
N ASN A 47 -12.53 -7.16 1.24
CA ASN A 47 -12.69 -8.10 0.14
C ASN A 47 -11.36 -8.71 -0.33
N GLU A 48 -10.25 -7.95 -0.30
CA GLU A 48 -8.91 -8.51 -0.57
C GLU A 48 -8.50 -9.56 0.45
N VAL A 49 -8.83 -9.36 1.73
CA VAL A 49 -8.58 -10.36 2.78
C VAL A 49 -9.40 -11.62 2.52
N LEU A 50 -10.68 -11.50 2.17
CA LEU A 50 -11.52 -12.65 1.83
C LEU A 50 -10.96 -13.44 0.65
N LYS A 51 -10.61 -12.75 -0.45
CA LYS A 51 -9.98 -13.39 -1.62
C LYS A 51 -8.70 -14.12 -1.26
N TYR A 52 -7.86 -13.50 -0.44
CA TYR A 52 -6.58 -14.08 -0.03
C TYR A 52 -6.77 -15.34 0.83
N ILE A 53 -7.67 -15.29 1.83
CA ILE A 53 -7.92 -16.43 2.73
C ILE A 53 -8.57 -17.60 1.98
N LEU A 54 -9.49 -17.31 1.07
CA LEU A 54 -10.22 -18.32 0.30
C LEU A 54 -9.41 -18.85 -0.90
N GLY A 55 -8.31 -18.20 -1.28
CA GLY A 55 -7.52 -18.56 -2.45
C GLY A 55 -8.26 -18.36 -3.77
N ILE A 56 -9.13 -17.35 -3.86
CA ILE A 56 -9.99 -17.11 -5.03
C ILE A 56 -9.74 -15.73 -5.66
N GLY A 57 -9.98 -15.64 -6.97
CA GLY A 57 -9.83 -14.40 -7.72
C GLY A 57 -8.39 -13.89 -7.79
N ASN A 58 -8.23 -12.62 -8.16
CA ASN A 58 -6.92 -11.98 -8.30
C ASN A 58 -6.71 -10.97 -7.18
N ASN A 59 -5.70 -11.16 -6.34
CA ASN A 59 -5.37 -10.23 -5.27
C ASN A 59 -4.58 -9.00 -5.76
N LEU A 60 -4.66 -7.92 -4.99
CA LEU A 60 -3.85 -6.70 -5.10
C LEU A 60 -2.47 -6.83 -4.42
N LEU A 61 -1.96 -8.06 -4.27
CA LEU A 61 -0.60 -8.27 -3.78
C LEU A 61 0.41 -7.58 -4.70
N ASN A 62 1.41 -6.95 -4.07
CA ASN A 62 2.47 -6.20 -4.75
C ASN A 62 1.95 -5.10 -5.71
N LYS A 63 0.79 -4.53 -5.42
CA LYS A 63 0.15 -3.47 -6.19
C LYS A 63 -0.29 -2.34 -5.26
N LEU A 64 -0.29 -1.12 -5.79
CA LEU A 64 -0.88 0.05 -5.16
C LEU A 64 -2.16 0.40 -5.92
N LEU A 65 -3.30 0.29 -5.24
CA LEU A 65 -4.58 0.80 -5.75
C LEU A 65 -4.70 2.28 -5.39
N ILE A 66 -5.03 3.10 -6.39
CA ILE A 66 -5.38 4.51 -6.23
C ILE A 66 -6.84 4.64 -6.64
N PHE A 67 -7.63 5.27 -5.77
CA PHE A 67 -9.03 5.58 -6.02
C PHE A 67 -9.22 7.10 -6.01
N ASP A 68 -9.62 7.65 -7.14
CA ASP A 68 -10.08 9.02 -7.26
C ASP A 68 -11.60 9.05 -7.10
N SER A 69 -12.07 9.50 -5.93
CA SER A 69 -13.50 9.52 -5.62
C SER A 69 -14.29 10.62 -6.31
N LEU A 70 -13.62 11.65 -6.84
CA LEU A 70 -14.30 12.71 -7.58
C LEU A 70 -14.71 12.23 -8.97
N ASN A 71 -13.80 11.50 -9.62
CA ASN A 71 -14.02 10.94 -10.96
C ASN A 71 -14.53 9.50 -10.95
N ASN A 72 -14.53 8.84 -9.79
CA ASN A 72 -14.84 7.41 -9.61
C ASN A 72 -13.89 6.48 -10.38
N ASP A 73 -12.61 6.87 -10.45
CA ASP A 73 -11.61 6.16 -11.22
C ASP A 73 -10.70 5.31 -10.34
N PHE A 74 -10.38 4.11 -10.82
CA PHE A 74 -9.42 3.21 -10.19
C PHE A 74 -8.18 3.09 -11.07
N SER A 75 -7.02 3.24 -10.44
CA SER A 75 -5.73 3.02 -11.08
C SER A 75 -4.89 2.07 -10.25
N ILE A 76 -4.15 1.20 -10.93
CA ILE A 76 -3.30 0.20 -10.29
C ILE A 76 -1.86 0.42 -10.76
N ILE A 77 -0.97 0.56 -9.79
CA ILE A 77 0.47 0.62 -10.03
C ILE A 77 1.08 -0.67 -9.50
N ASN A 78 1.80 -1.40 -10.35
CA ASN A 78 2.58 -2.55 -9.91
C ASN A 78 3.81 -2.06 -9.13
N LEU A 79 4.07 -2.67 -7.99
CA LEU A 79 5.18 -2.28 -7.11
C LEU A 79 6.35 -3.23 -7.31
N GLU A 80 7.55 -2.73 -7.02
CA GLU A 80 8.76 -3.53 -7.04
C GLU A 80 9.44 -3.48 -5.68
N ARG A 81 9.92 -4.64 -5.22
CA ARG A 81 10.68 -4.72 -3.97
C ARG A 81 12.06 -4.12 -4.19
N ASN A 82 12.38 -3.10 -3.41
CA ASN A 82 13.70 -2.48 -3.41
C ASN A 82 14.73 -3.37 -2.69
N SER A 83 15.78 -3.79 -3.40
CA SER A 83 16.88 -4.62 -2.86
C SER A 83 17.66 -3.93 -1.74
N GLU A 84 17.75 -2.60 -1.79
CA GLU A 84 18.47 -1.76 -0.82
C GLU A 84 17.56 -1.23 0.30
N CYS A 85 16.33 -1.75 0.42
CA CYS A 85 15.39 -1.28 1.44
C CYS A 85 15.94 -1.49 2.86
N LYS A 86 16.16 -0.38 3.60
CA LYS A 86 16.67 -0.40 5.00
C LYS A 86 15.83 -1.29 5.94
N VAL A 87 14.54 -1.48 5.63
CA VAL A 87 13.60 -2.25 6.46
C VAL A 87 13.54 -3.74 6.07
N CYS A 88 13.31 -4.05 4.79
CA CYS A 88 12.98 -5.42 4.39
C CYS A 88 14.07 -6.13 3.61
N ARG A 89 15.23 -5.50 3.32
CA ARG A 89 16.29 -6.10 2.47
C ARG A 89 16.79 -7.46 2.96
N SER A 90 16.94 -7.63 4.28
CA SER A 90 17.47 -8.85 4.90
C SER A 90 16.47 -10.00 4.92
N LEU A 91 15.20 -9.74 4.63
CA LEU A 91 14.18 -10.78 4.57
C LEU A 91 14.35 -11.58 3.28
N LYS A 92 14.69 -12.85 3.43
CA LYS A 92 14.79 -13.79 2.31
C LYS A 92 13.39 -14.27 1.92
N ASN A 93 13.19 -14.46 0.62
CA ASN A 93 12.07 -15.19 0.07
C ASN A 93 11.99 -16.57 0.73
N LYS A 94 10.97 -16.80 1.57
CA LYS A 94 10.59 -18.16 1.94
C LYS A 94 9.77 -18.75 0.79
N VAL A 95 10.38 -18.90 -0.38
CA VAL A 95 9.78 -19.73 -1.42
C VAL A 95 9.84 -21.16 -0.90
N ASN A 96 8.66 -21.67 -0.54
CA ASN A 96 8.27 -23.00 -0.08
C ASN A 96 9.34 -24.11 -0.05
N LYS A 97 9.48 -24.69 1.15
CA LYS A 97 9.56 -26.14 1.35
C LYS A 97 8.17 -26.75 1.12
#